data_AF-A0A2S9GBK0-F1
#
_entry.id   AF-A0A2S9GBK0-F1
#
_cell.length_a   1.000
_cell.length_b   1.000
_cell.length_c   1.000
_cell.angle_alpha   90.00
_cell.angle_beta   90.00
_cell.angle_gamma   90.00
#
_symmetry.space_group_name_H-M   'P 1'
#
loop_
_entity.id
_entity.type
_entity.pdbx_description
1 polymer ?
#
loop_
_entity_poly.entity_id
_entity_poly.type
_entity_poly.pdbx_seq_one_letter_code
_entity_poly.pdbx_strand_id
1 'polypeptide(L)'
;HNNWHERWRGSICLAIEEPEKSVDEIERWAGHPYMSQILIKAGPRPSWGNPKYDAIWAAATKHDIPVSCHLSRSHYDELPMPPVG
;
A
#
# COMPACT_ATOMS: atom_id res chain seq x y z
N HIS A 1 -12.69 -22.00 0.55
CA HIS A 1 -13.28 -22.36 -0.77
C HIS A 1 -13.32 -21.18 -1.76
N ASN A 2 -12.75 -20.00 -1.45
CA ASN A 2 -13.10 -18.76 -2.16
C ASN A 2 -12.10 -18.32 -3.26
N ASN A 3 -10.99 -19.03 -3.45
CA ASN A 3 -10.03 -18.79 -4.55
C ASN A 3 -9.59 -20.11 -5.20
N TRP A 4 -10.51 -21.06 -5.40
CA TRP A 4 -10.21 -22.41 -5.91
C TRP A 4 -9.61 -22.43 -7.32
N HIS A 5 -9.93 -21.41 -8.12
CA HIS A 5 -9.35 -21.20 -9.45
C HIS A 5 -7.95 -20.56 -9.42
N GLU A 6 -7.49 -20.09 -8.25
CA GLU A 6 -6.19 -19.44 -8.08
C GLU A 6 -5.94 -18.21 -8.98
N ARG A 7 -7.02 -17.59 -9.50
CA ARG A 7 -6.94 -16.41 -10.39
C ARG A 7 -6.92 -15.08 -9.64
N TRP A 8 -7.35 -15.07 -8.38
CA TRP A 8 -7.50 -13.85 -7.61
C TRP A 8 -6.13 -13.50 -7.01
N ARG A 9 -5.76 -12.23 -7.07
CA ARG A 9 -4.57 -11.68 -6.42
C ARG A 9 -5.00 -10.56 -5.48
N GLY A 10 -4.29 -10.46 -4.37
CA GLY A 10 -4.48 -9.46 -3.34
C GLY A 10 -3.38 -8.41 -3.36
N SER A 11 -3.63 -7.35 -2.59
CA SER A 11 -2.63 -6.32 -2.29
C SER A 11 -2.31 -6.36 -0.81
N ILE A 12 -1.06 -6.11 -0.46
CA ILE A 12 -0.61 -5.93 0.92
C ILE A 12 -0.99 -4.50 1.33
N CYS A 13 -2.00 -4.35 2.19
CA CYS A 13 -2.45 -3.05 2.67
C CYS A 13 -1.48 -2.51 3.72
N LEU A 14 -0.90 -1.34 3.50
CA LEU A 14 0.02 -0.73 4.46
C LEU A 14 -0.63 0.41 5.24
N ALA A 15 -0.25 0.52 6.50
CA ALA A 15 -0.46 1.70 7.34
C ALA A 15 0.74 2.63 7.16
N ILE A 16 0.76 3.39 6.06
CA ILE A 16 1.91 4.22 5.64
C ILE A 16 2.35 5.26 6.69
N GLU A 17 1.46 5.59 7.62
CA GLU A 17 1.71 6.46 8.77
C GLU A 17 2.74 5.86 9.74
N GLU A 18 2.86 4.53 9.77
CA GLU A 18 3.78 3.71 10.57
C GLU A 18 4.76 2.94 9.65
N PRO A 19 5.84 3.58 9.16
CA PRO A 19 6.74 2.99 8.17
C PRO A 19 7.40 1.69 8.61
N GLU A 20 7.85 1.60 9.86
CA GLU A 20 8.53 0.41 10.37
C GLU A 20 7.60 -0.81 10.38
N LYS A 21 6.38 -0.66 10.91
CA LYS A 21 5.37 -1.74 10.88
C LYS A 21 4.92 -2.09 9.47
N SER A 22 4.91 -1.11 8.57
CA SER A 22 4.63 -1.35 7.15
C SER A 22 5.71 -2.22 6.50
N VAL A 23 6.99 -2.02 6.85
CA VAL A 23 8.08 -2.89 6.41
C VAL A 23 7.90 -4.30 6.96
N ASP A 24 7.56 -4.46 8.24
CA ASP A 24 7.30 -5.78 8.82
C ASP A 24 6.17 -6.53 8.08
N GLU A 25 5.11 -5.82 7.67
CA GLU A 25 4.02 -6.41 6.90
C GLU A 25 4.44 -6.79 5.47
N ILE A 26 5.30 -5.99 4.82
CA ILE A 26 5.90 -6.37 3.53
C ILE A 26 6.73 -7.65 3.69
N GLU A 27 7.64 -7.68 4.67
CA GLU A 27 8.52 -8.84 4.91
C GLU A 27 7.71 -10.11 5.26
N ARG A 28 6.61 -9.95 5.99
CA ARG A 28 5.69 -11.04 6.33
C ARG A 28 5.03 -11.69 5.10
N TRP A 29 4.63 -10.88 4.13
CA TRP A 29 3.86 -11.33 2.97
C TRP A 29 4.70 -11.47 1.68
N ALA A 30 5.96 -11.07 1.72
CA ALA A 30 6.89 -11.25 0.61
C ALA A 30 6.96 -12.72 0.16
N GLY A 31 6.89 -12.94 -1.15
CA GLY A 31 6.87 -14.27 -1.75
C GLY A 31 5.56 -15.04 -1.63
N HIS A 32 4.51 -14.48 -1.00
CA HIS A 32 3.20 -15.14 -0.95
C HIS A 32 2.61 -15.23 -2.37
N PRO A 33 2.20 -16.44 -2.84
CA PRO A 33 1.85 -16.68 -4.25
C PRO A 33 0.65 -15.88 -4.77
N TYR A 34 -0.16 -15.35 -3.85
CA TYR A 34 -1.36 -14.57 -4.17
C TYR A 34 -1.28 -13.08 -3.84
N MET A 35 -0.15 -12.58 -3.33
CA MET A 35 0.06 -11.14 -3.14
C MET A 35 0.87 -10.60 -4.29
N SER A 36 0.35 -9.60 -5.01
CA SER A 36 0.98 -9.10 -6.25
C SER A 36 1.43 -7.65 -6.18
N GLN A 37 1.03 -6.91 -5.16
CA GLN A 37 1.37 -5.50 -5.01
C GLN A 37 1.21 -5.03 -3.57
N ILE A 38 1.81 -3.88 -3.28
CA ILE A 38 1.55 -3.09 -2.07
C ILE A 38 0.46 -2.07 -2.39
N LEU A 39 -0.50 -1.90 -1.48
CA LEU A 39 -1.55 -0.90 -1.59
C LEU A 39 -1.34 0.22 -0.56
N ILE A 40 -1.22 1.45 -1.05
CA ILE A 40 -1.18 2.68 -0.24
C ILE A 40 -2.33 3.62 -0.62
N LYS A 41 -2.70 4.46 0.34
CA LYS A 41 -3.74 5.48 0.18
C LYS A 41 -3.18 6.76 -0.45
N ALA A 42 -3.97 7.39 -1.32
CA ALA A 42 -3.67 8.69 -1.88
C ALA A 42 -3.67 9.81 -0.82
N GLY A 43 -2.84 10.83 -1.04
CA GLY A 43 -2.79 12.04 -0.22
C GLY A 43 -2.11 11.89 1.15
N PRO A 44 -0.92 11.27 1.24
CA PRO A 44 -0.16 11.24 2.48
C PRO A 44 0.33 12.65 2.84
N ARG A 45 0.57 12.87 4.13
CA ARG A 45 1.30 14.04 4.63
C ARG A 45 2.38 13.53 5.60
N PRO A 46 3.68 13.74 5.31
CA PRO A 46 4.28 14.42 4.14
C PRO A 46 4.10 13.64 2.83
N SER A 47 4.41 14.27 1.69
CA SER A 47 4.34 13.65 0.35
C SER A 47 5.29 12.45 0.21
N TRP A 48 5.00 11.50 -0.70
CA TRP A 48 5.71 10.21 -0.81
C TRP A 48 7.22 10.27 -1.05
N GLY A 49 7.74 11.38 -1.57
CA GLY A 49 9.19 11.60 -1.72
C GLY A 49 9.91 11.98 -0.42
N ASN A 50 9.19 12.07 0.71
CA ASN A 50 9.79 12.35 2.00
C ASN A 50 10.59 11.14 2.51
N PRO A 51 11.80 11.33 3.06
CA PRO A 51 12.65 10.24 3.55
C PRO A 51 12.01 9.33 4.61
N LYS A 52 10.95 9.79 5.29
CA LYS A 52 10.13 8.97 6.20
C LYS A 52 9.70 7.64 5.56
N TYR A 53 9.46 7.61 4.26
CA TYR A 53 8.93 6.43 3.55
C TYR A 53 10.01 5.58 2.89
N ASP A 54 11.28 6.00 2.92
CA ASP A 54 12.38 5.31 2.20
C ASP A 54 12.52 3.85 2.61
N ALA A 55 12.29 3.53 3.88
CA ALA A 55 12.31 2.15 4.36
C ALA A 55 11.26 1.26 3.67
N ILE A 56 10.06 1.80 3.42
CA ILE A 56 8.98 1.10 2.71
C ILE A 56 9.40 0.88 1.24
N TRP A 57 9.96 1.90 0.59
CA TRP A 57 10.41 1.81 -0.79
C TRP A 57 11.57 0.82 -0.96
N ALA A 58 12.50 0.82 -0.02
CA ALA A 58 13.59 -0.14 0.03
C ALA A 58 13.08 -1.58 0.19
N ALA A 59 12.12 -1.82 1.09
CA ALA A 59 11.52 -3.14 1.28
C ALA A 59 10.72 -3.61 0.04
N ALA A 60 9.93 -2.72 -0.56
CA ALA A 60 9.20 -3.01 -1.79
C ALA A 60 10.16 -3.38 -2.94
N THR A 61 11.27 -2.63 -3.08
CA THR A 61 12.30 -2.86 -4.11
C THR A 61 13.06 -4.16 -3.86
N LYS A 62 13.43 -4.43 -2.60
CA LYS A 62 14.13 -5.67 -2.19
C LYS A 62 13.36 -6.93 -2.62
N HIS A 63 12.04 -6.90 -2.53
CA HIS A 63 11.18 -8.03 -2.86
C HIS A 63 10.55 -7.95 -4.26
N ASP A 64 10.93 -6.96 -5.06
CA ASP A 64 10.39 -6.71 -6.41
C ASP A 64 8.84 -6.62 -6.43
N ILE A 65 8.25 -5.95 -5.42
CA ILE A 65 6.80 -5.80 -5.28
C ILE A 65 6.40 -4.39 -5.75
N PRO A 66 5.51 -4.26 -6.76
CA PRO A 66 5.05 -2.96 -7.21
C PRO A 66 4.17 -2.28 -6.14
N VAL A 67 4.30 -0.96 -6.04
CA VAL A 67 3.47 -0.13 -5.15
C VAL A 67 2.37 0.52 -5.98
N SER A 68 1.12 0.28 -5.59
CA SER A 68 -0.04 0.97 -6.16
C SER A 68 -0.65 1.96 -5.17
N CYS A 69 -1.04 3.10 -5.71
CA CYS A 69 -1.75 4.15 -4.99
C CYS A 69 -3.21 4.13 -5.42
N HIS A 70 -4.12 3.88 -4.48
CA HIS A 70 -5.55 3.98 -4.73
C HIS A 70 -6.10 5.26 -4.14
N LEU A 71 -6.98 5.92 -4.90
CA LEU A 71 -7.69 7.10 -4.43
C LEU A 71 -8.43 6.74 -3.13
N SER A 72 -8.21 7.54 -2.11
CA SER A 72 -8.99 7.48 -0.88
C SER A 72 -9.12 8.90 -0.36
N ARG A 73 -10.17 9.15 0.40
CA ARG A 73 -10.31 10.43 1.08
C ARG A 73 -9.28 10.54 2.20
N SER A 74 -8.41 11.55 2.11
CA SER A 74 -7.46 11.88 3.16
C SER A 74 -8.14 12.76 4.21
N HIS A 75 -7.66 12.75 5.45
CA HIS A 75 -8.16 13.63 6.53
C HIS A 75 -7.99 15.12 6.23
N TYR A 76 -7.16 15.46 5.24
CA TYR A 76 -6.84 16.82 4.82
C TYR A 76 -7.51 17.21 3.50
N ASP A 77 -8.53 16.48 3.08
CA ASP A 77 -9.26 16.76 1.85
C ASP A 77 -10.20 17.95 2.06
N GLU A 78 -9.83 19.12 1.53
CA GLU A 78 -10.56 20.39 1.68
C GLU A 78 -11.68 20.56 0.64
N LEU A 79 -11.75 19.66 -0.34
CA LEU A 79 -12.79 19.71 -1.36
C LEU A 79 -14.12 19.15 -0.82
N PRO A 80 -15.26 19.76 -1.20
CA PRO A 80 -16.58 19.23 -0.87
C PRO A 80 -16.72 17.81 -1.41
N MET A 81 -17.54 16.99 -0.73
CA MET A 81 -17.78 15.61 -1.18
C MET A 81 -18.22 15.60 -2.64
N PRO A 82 -17.49 14.91 -3.54
CA PRO A 82 -18.08 14.58 -4.82
C PRO A 82 -19.34 13.72 -4.57
N PRO A 83 -20.36 13.80 -5.44
CA PRO A 83 -21.62 13.07 -5.25
C PRO A 83 -21.46 11.54 -5.31
N VAL A 84 -20.29 11.07 -5.74
CA VAL A 84 -19.86 9.68 -5.71
C VAL A 84 -18.48 9.66 -5.05
N GLY A 85 -18.32 8.80 -4.04
CA GLY A 85 -17.29 8.88 -2.99
C GLY A 85 -15.83 8.86 -3.43
#